data_AF-A0A6G1X4H0-F1
#
_entry.id   AF-A0A6G1X4H0-F1
#
_cell.length_a   1.000
_cell.length_b   1.000
_cell.length_c   1.000
_cell.angle_alpha   90.00
_cell.angle_beta   90.00
_cell.angle_gamma   90.00
#
_symmetry.space_group_name_H-M   'P 1'
#
loop_
_entity.id
_entity.type
_entity.pdbx_description
1 polymer ?
#
loop_
_entity_poly.entity_id
_entity_poly.type
_entity_poly.pdbx_seq_one_letter_code
_entity_poly.pdbx_strand_id
1 'polypeptide(L)' 'MGKDKRGIYDGGVDMEEDYREYRTGQGVPASGEYICQSGKKAEFNENDTFPVCPVSGEETTWKHDKYEQS' A
#
# COMPACT_ATOMS: atom_id res chain seq x y z
N MET A 1 5.59 -48.60 -6.16
CA MET A 1 5.56 -47.83 -4.89
C MET A 1 6.71 -46.84 -4.89
N GLY A 2 6.47 -45.62 -4.43
CA GLY A 2 7.50 -44.58 -4.31
C GLY A 2 7.07 -43.22 -4.87
N LYS A 3 5.87 -42.73 -4.50
CA LYS A 3 5.58 -41.31 -4.64
C LYS A 3 6.22 -40.62 -3.46
N ASP A 4 7.32 -39.90 -3.67
CA ASP A 4 7.90 -39.22 -2.53
C ASP A 4 8.61 -37.88 -2.83
N LYS A 5 7.95 -36.84 -2.32
CA LYS A 5 8.49 -35.65 -1.62
C LYS A 5 9.41 -34.71 -2.40
N ARG A 6 8.79 -33.88 -3.23
CA ARG A 6 9.03 -32.42 -3.14
C ARG A 6 7.68 -31.72 -3.09
N GLY A 7 7.13 -31.66 -1.89
CA GLY A 7 6.20 -30.59 -1.54
C GLY A 7 6.99 -29.30 -1.58
N ILE A 8 7.00 -28.65 -2.74
CA ILE A 8 7.30 -27.23 -2.80
C ILE A 8 6.03 -26.57 -2.32
N TYR A 9 6.02 -26.17 -1.05
CA TYR A 9 5.19 -25.07 -0.61
C TYR A 9 5.70 -23.86 -1.42
N ASP A 10 5.16 -23.68 -2.62
CA ASP A 10 5.19 -22.42 -3.35
C ASP A 10 4.13 -21.52 -2.70
N GLY A 11 4.34 -21.30 -1.40
CA GLY A 11 3.60 -20.35 -0.59
C GLY A 11 4.49 -19.13 -0.49
N GLY A 12 4.20 -18.13 -1.31
CA GLY A 12 4.93 -16.88 -1.29
C GLY A 12 4.37 -15.88 -2.26
N VAL A 13 3.06 -15.64 -2.17
CA VAL A 13 2.30 -14.49 -2.68
C VAL A 13 2.97 -13.80 -3.87
N ASP A 14 2.47 -14.14 -5.06
CA ASP A 14 2.54 -13.27 -6.22
C ASP A 14 2.41 -11.82 -5.74
N MET A 15 3.36 -10.98 -6.15
CA MET A 15 3.27 -9.54 -5.99
C MET A 15 2.00 -9.08 -6.74
N GLU A 16 0.85 -9.14 -6.08
CA GLU A 16 -0.43 -8.59 -6.52
C GLU A 16 -0.67 -7.33 -5.66
N GLU A 17 -0.14 -6.13 -5.97
CA GLU A 17 -0.36 -5.26 -7.15
C GLU A 17 -1.84 -4.84 -7.32
N ASP A 18 -2.56 -4.70 -6.21
CA ASP A 18 -3.79 -3.90 -6.07
C ASP A 18 -3.99 -3.72 -4.54
N TYR A 19 -4.49 -2.60 -4.00
CA TYR A 19 -4.69 -2.38 -2.53
C TYR A 19 -3.48 -1.99 -1.65
N ARG A 20 -2.45 -1.29 -2.12
CA ARG A 20 -1.47 -0.73 -1.17
C ARG A 20 -2.07 0.47 -0.42
N GLU A 21 -2.76 0.18 0.68
CA GLU A 21 -3.16 1.13 1.70
C GLU A 21 -1.99 1.35 2.68
N TYR A 22 -1.60 2.60 2.88
CA TYR A 22 -0.48 2.97 3.74
C TYR A 22 -0.98 3.69 4.98
N ARG A 23 -0.55 3.27 6.16
CA ARG A 23 -0.91 3.92 7.43
C ARG A 23 -0.09 5.19 7.66
N THR A 24 -0.63 6.09 8.47
CA THR A 24 0.14 7.17 9.08
C THR A 24 1.45 6.64 9.70
N GLY A 25 2.56 7.33 9.46
CA GLY A 25 3.88 6.93 9.91
C GLY A 25 4.60 5.95 8.98
N GLN A 26 3.95 5.42 7.93
CA GLN A 26 4.64 4.59 6.94
C GLN A 26 5.40 5.45 5.93
N GLY A 27 6.50 4.89 5.43
CA GLY A 27 7.27 5.48 4.34
C GLY A 27 6.46 5.48 3.04
N VAL A 28 6.52 6.60 2.34
CA VAL A 28 5.90 6.79 1.04
C VAL A 28 6.74 6.06 -0.01
N PRO A 29 6.19 5.05 -0.69
CA PRO A 29 6.98 4.20 -1.59
C PRO A 29 7.23 4.84 -2.96
N ALA A 30 6.43 5.81 -3.36
CA ALA A 30 6.58 6.53 -4.61
C ALA A 30 6.00 7.94 -4.47
N SER A 31 6.63 8.93 -5.10
CA SER A 31 6.07 10.28 -5.17
C SER A 31 4.78 10.29 -5.99
N GLY A 32 3.73 10.91 -5.46
CA GLY A 32 2.44 10.94 -6.14
C GLY A 32 1.32 11.51 -5.28
N GLU A 33 0.11 11.52 -5.82
CA GLU A 33 -1.09 11.91 -5.09
C GLU A 33 -1.67 10.68 -4.38
N TYR A 34 -1.98 10.86 -3.09
CA TYR A 34 -2.60 9.85 -2.26
C TYR A 34 -3.86 10.39 -1.62
N ILE A 35 -4.82 9.50 -1.40
CA ILE A 35 -6.14 9.80 -0.85
C ILE A 35 -6.25 9.16 0.52
N CYS A 36 -6.56 9.94 1.55
CA CYS A 36 -6.85 9.40 2.87
C CYS A 36 -8.25 8.78 2.96
N GLN A 37 -8.57 8.07 4.05
CA GLN A 37 -9.91 7.47 4.26
C GLN A 37 -11.07 8.48 4.22
N SER A 38 -10.82 9.76 4.53
CA SER A 38 -11.84 10.82 4.40
C SER A 38 -12.07 11.28 2.96
N GLY A 39 -11.34 10.74 1.98
CA GLY A 39 -11.39 11.16 0.58
C GLY A 39 -10.54 12.39 0.27
N LYS A 40 -9.70 12.85 1.20
CA LYS A 40 -8.82 14.00 0.98
C LYS A 40 -7.55 13.56 0.27
N LYS A 41 -7.30 14.19 -0.89
CA LYS A 41 -6.08 14.06 -1.69
C LYS A 41 -4.95 14.91 -1.11
N ALA A 42 -3.74 14.36 -1.09
CA ALA A 42 -2.50 15.06 -0.76
C ALA A 42 -1.34 14.49 -1.59
N GLU A 43 -0.41 15.35 -1.98
CA GLU A 43 0.80 14.97 -2.71
C GLU A 43 1.92 14.63 -1.72
N PHE A 44 2.57 13.49 -1.95
CA PHE A 44 3.70 13.03 -1.15
C PHE A 44 4.90 12.74 -2.04
N ASN A 45 6.09 12.83 -1.47
CA ASN A 45 7.33 12.48 -2.14
C ASN A 45 7.79 11.09 -1.71
N GLU A 46 8.47 10.37 -2.60
CA GLU A 46 9.10 9.10 -2.25
C GLU A 46 10.07 9.29 -1.07
N ASN A 47 10.10 8.31 -0.17
CA ASN A 47 10.88 8.34 1.08
C ASN A 47 10.37 9.33 2.15
N ASP A 48 9.29 10.08 1.88
CA ASP A 48 8.59 10.86 2.91
C ASP A 48 7.76 9.92 3.81
N THR A 49 7.03 10.47 4.78
CA THR A 49 6.22 9.68 5.73
C THR A 49 4.78 10.15 5.71
N PHE A 50 3.83 9.21 5.60
CA PHE A 50 2.42 9.57 5.60
C PHE A 50 2.00 10.25 6.91
N PRO A 51 1.43 11.46 6.88
CA PRO A 51 0.92 12.13 8.07
C PRO A 51 -0.45 11.58 8.49
N VAL A 52 -0.97 12.11 9.59
CA VAL A 52 -2.38 11.94 9.99
C VAL A 52 -3.32 12.55 8.95
N CYS A 53 -4.60 12.17 8.97
CA CYS A 53 -5.59 12.75 8.08
C CYS A 53 -5.66 14.27 8.31
N PRO A 54 -5.46 15.12 7.29
CA PRO A 54 -5.57 16.58 7.45
C PRO A 54 -7.00 17.06 7.72
N VAL A 55 -8.00 16.18 7.60
CA VAL A 55 -9.41 16.49 7.89
C VAL A 55 -9.75 16.20 9.35
N SER A 56 -9.50 14.98 9.82
CA SER A 56 -9.82 14.57 11.19
C SER A 56 -8.71 14.83 12.20
N GLY A 57 -7.45 14.93 11.75
CA GLY A 57 -6.27 15.01 12.61
C GLY A 57 -5.87 13.67 13.26
N GLU A 58 -6.51 12.57 12.86
CA GLU A 58 -6.34 11.23 13.42
C GLU A 58 -5.55 10.32 12.48
N GLU A 59 -5.04 9.20 13.00
CA GLU A 59 -4.41 8.15 12.21
C GLU A 59 -5.32 7.70 11.07
N THR A 60 -4.77 7.58 9.87
CA THR A 60 -5.55 7.23 8.68
C THR A 60 -4.77 6.31 7.75
N THR A 61 -5.48 5.70 6.80
CA THR A 61 -4.87 5.03 5.65
C THR A 61 -4.90 5.91 4.41
N TRP A 62 -3.83 5.83 3.64
CA TRP A 62 -3.57 6.55 2.40
C TRP A 62 -3.55 5.55 1.25
N LYS A 63 -4.18 5.91 0.13
CA LYS A 63 -4.24 5.08 -1.08
C LYS A 63 -3.67 5.88 -2.25
N HIS A 64 -2.83 5.27 -3.06
CA HIS A 64 -2.26 5.96 -4.22
C HIS A 64 -3.36 6.20 -5.27
N ASP A 65 -3.58 7.46 -5.68
CA ASP A 65 -4.62 7.86 -6.66
C ASP A 65 -4.36 7.26 -8.05
N LYS A 66 -3.09 7.14 -8.43
CA LYS A 66 -2.67 6.61 -9.75
C LYS A 66 -2.85 5.10 -9.97
N TYR A 67 -3.28 4.32 -8.98
CA TYR A 67 -3.46 2.87 -9.18
C TYR A 67 -4.86 2.58 -9.71
N GLU A 68 -5.13 3.06 -10.93
CA GLU A 68 -6.25 2.61 -11.77
C GLU A 68 -5.57 1.96 -12.99
N GLN A 69 -5.53 0.62 -13.00
CA GLN A 69 -4.79 -0.24 -13.94
C GLN A 69 -5.01 0.19 -15.41
N SER A 70 -3.92 0.57 -16.09
CA SER A 70 -3.86 0.78 -17.55
C SER A 70 -3.44 -0.49 -18.28
#